data_AF-A0A523VLJ4-F1
#
_entry.id   AF-A0A523VLJ4-F1
#
_cell.length_a   1.000
_cell.length_b   1.000
_cell.length_c   1.000
_cell.angle_alpha   90.00
_cell.angle_beta   90.00
_cell.angle_gamma   90.00
#
_symmetry.space_group_name_H-M   'P 1'
#
loop_
_entity.id
_entity.type
_entity.pdbx_description
1 polymer ?
#
loop_
_entity_poly.entity_id
_entity_poly.type
_entity_poly.pdbx_seq_one_letter_code
_entity_poly.pdbx_strand_id
1 'polypeptide(L)'
;MRNFFSSEPPPLDRVILKSIRKLKIQHSKLEQARLRLQERDRTLFGACTFALQNKNKARATMCANELAEVRKLVITLSQIQIAIERIILRLETVKELSTIMIDLKPALSTLKKITTNIVNVMPDIASELDNVNNSIQETLNVTKLSSEPPTILTNPKTPEGQEILKEVNTYLEQKVNEQLPEPPMPETPQQTAQPEEKLREMVALVVGGPESQESNLDETSESIRAAKDFKVQSVPFEETDSKHFEDKVFEYIKERKGLIHVTDCALKLKIPPKQVEKILEELYVKGRIVPGT
;
A
#
# COMPACT_ATOMS: atom_id res chain seq x y z
N MET A 1 -10.98 11.08 54.88
CA MET A 1 -10.01 11.79 54.01
C MET A 1 -9.54 10.81 52.94
N ARG A 2 -9.85 11.04 51.66
CA ARG A 2 -9.31 10.25 50.54
C ARG A 2 -8.16 11.04 49.92
N ASN A 3 -7.02 10.39 49.78
CA ASN A 3 -5.78 10.97 49.30
C ASN A 3 -5.93 11.45 47.85
N PHE A 4 -5.80 12.76 47.66
CA PHE A 4 -5.55 13.42 46.39
C PHE A 4 -4.05 13.34 46.09
N PHE A 5 -3.57 12.15 45.72
CA PHE A 5 -2.25 12.08 45.06
C PHE A 5 -2.46 12.52 43.61
N SER A 6 -2.25 13.82 43.38
CA SER A 6 -1.99 14.38 42.06
C SER A 6 -0.74 13.69 41.50
N SER A 7 -0.95 12.56 40.80
CA SER A 7 0.12 11.91 40.07
C SER A 7 0.63 12.91 39.04
N GLU A 8 1.88 13.34 39.20
CA GLU A 8 2.60 14.08 38.19
C GLU A 8 2.38 13.36 36.84
N PRO A 9 1.96 14.07 35.78
CA PRO A 9 1.61 13.43 34.52
C PRO A 9 2.83 12.65 34.03
N PRO A 10 2.66 11.37 33.66
CA PRO A 10 3.76 10.54 33.21
C PRO A 10 4.51 11.23 32.07
N PRO A 11 5.85 11.11 32.00
CA PRO A 11 6.65 11.71 30.94
C PRO A 11 6.03 11.43 29.57
N LEU A 12 5.91 12.47 28.74
CA LEU A 12 5.25 12.41 27.43
C LEU A 12 5.74 11.22 26.60
N ASP A 13 7.04 10.93 26.62
CA ASP A 13 7.65 9.78 25.97
C ASP A 13 7.07 8.42 26.44
N ARG A 14 6.88 8.23 27.76
CA ARG A 14 6.26 7.01 28.30
C ARG A 14 4.83 6.84 27.82
N VAL A 15 4.07 7.94 27.75
CA VAL A 15 2.69 7.93 27.27
C VAL A 15 2.65 7.57 25.79
N ILE A 16 3.49 8.21 24.97
CA ILE A 16 3.60 7.97 23.53
C ILE A 16 3.99 6.50 23.26
N LEU A 17 5.04 5.99 23.91
CA LEU A 17 5.49 4.60 23.76
C LEU A 17 4.39 3.60 24.11
N LYS A 18 3.67 3.83 25.22
CA LYS A 18 2.56 2.99 25.62
C LYS A 18 1.41 3.03 24.59
N SER A 19 1.11 4.20 24.05
CA SER A 19 0.10 4.39 23.01
C SER A 19 0.48 3.69 21.70
N ILE A 20 1.71 3.85 21.22
CA ILE A 20 2.23 3.16 20.03
C ILE A 20 2.10 1.63 20.19
N ARG A 21 2.52 1.07 21.34
CA ARG A 21 2.39 -0.37 21.60
C ARG A 21 0.93 -0.83 21.54
N LYS A 22 0.03 -0.10 22.20
CA LYS A 22 -1.41 -0.41 22.17
C LYS A 22 -1.98 -0.36 20.76
N LEU A 23 -1.65 0.67 19.98
CA LEU A 23 -2.09 0.81 18.60
C LEU A 23 -1.57 -0.33 17.72
N LYS A 24 -0.29 -0.72 17.84
CA LYS A 24 0.28 -1.89 17.13
C LYS A 24 -0.46 -3.19 17.45
N ILE A 25 -0.84 -3.40 18.71
CA ILE A 25 -1.66 -4.57 19.10
C ILE A 25 -3.03 -4.53 18.43
N GLN A 26 -3.72 -3.39 18.43
CA GLN A 26 -5.04 -3.28 17.78
C GLN A 26 -4.94 -3.43 16.27
N HIS A 27 -3.90 -2.88 15.64
CA HIS A 27 -3.59 -3.05 14.23
C HIS A 27 -3.47 -4.54 13.86
N SER A 28 -2.71 -5.31 14.65
CA SER A 28 -2.57 -6.75 14.44
C SER A 28 -3.89 -7.52 14.58
N LYS A 29 -4.75 -7.12 15.53
CA LYS A 29 -6.08 -7.73 15.68
C LYS A 29 -7.00 -7.43 14.48
N LEU A 30 -6.98 -6.20 13.98
CA LEU A 30 -7.72 -5.82 12.78
C LEU A 30 -7.23 -6.59 11.55
N GLU A 31 -5.91 -6.82 11.45
CA GLU A 31 -5.34 -7.62 10.36
C GLU A 31 -5.84 -9.06 10.40
N GLN A 32 -5.86 -9.68 11.58
CA GLN A 32 -6.43 -11.02 11.74
C GLN A 32 -7.91 -11.07 11.37
N ALA A 33 -8.69 -10.03 11.74
CA ALA A 33 -10.10 -9.94 11.38
C ALA A 33 -10.30 -9.77 9.86
N ARG A 34 -9.47 -8.94 9.21
CA ARG A 34 -9.48 -8.71 7.76
C ARG A 34 -9.18 -10.01 7.00
N LEU A 35 -8.15 -10.75 7.39
CA LEU A 35 -7.81 -12.05 6.77
C LEU A 35 -8.95 -13.06 6.88
N ARG A 36 -9.64 -13.13 8.03
CA ARG A 36 -10.82 -14.00 8.21
C ARG A 36 -11.98 -13.58 7.30
N LEU A 37 -12.21 -12.29 7.12
CA LEU A 37 -13.22 -11.78 6.21
C LEU A 37 -12.88 -12.04 4.73
N GLN A 38 -11.60 -11.99 4.36
CA GLN A 38 -11.16 -12.36 3.01
C GLN A 38 -11.37 -13.86 2.72
N GLU A 39 -11.11 -14.73 3.71
CA GLU A 39 -11.41 -16.16 3.55
C GLU A 39 -12.93 -16.40 3.44
N ARG A 40 -13.73 -15.65 4.21
CA ARG A 40 -15.19 -15.66 4.12
C ARG A 40 -15.68 -15.19 2.75
N ASP A 41 -15.08 -14.13 2.20
CA ASP A 41 -15.37 -13.62 0.84
C ASP A 41 -15.16 -14.73 -0.21
N ARG A 42 -13.98 -15.38 -0.20
CA ARG A 42 -13.67 -16.48 -1.10
C ARG A 42 -14.69 -17.62 -0.99
N THR A 43 -15.06 -17.99 0.23
CA THR A 43 -16.03 -19.06 0.49
C THR A 43 -17.43 -18.69 -0.02
N LEU A 44 -17.90 -17.47 0.25
CA LEU A 44 -19.21 -16.99 -0.22
C LEU A 44 -19.26 -16.83 -1.73
N PHE A 45 -18.17 -16.39 -2.36
CA PHE A 45 -18.06 -16.33 -3.81
C PHE A 45 -18.15 -17.73 -4.44
N GLY A 46 -17.45 -18.71 -3.88
CA GLY A 46 -17.58 -20.12 -4.28
C GLY A 46 -19.01 -20.67 -4.12
N ALA A 47 -19.66 -20.38 -2.99
CA ALA A 47 -21.04 -20.80 -2.75
C ALA A 47 -22.03 -20.13 -3.72
N CYS A 48 -21.83 -18.85 -4.02
CA CYS A 48 -22.64 -18.09 -4.97
C CYS A 48 -22.54 -18.67 -6.39
N THR A 49 -21.31 -18.92 -6.86
CA THR A 49 -21.07 -19.50 -8.19
C THR A 49 -21.68 -20.91 -8.32
N PHE A 50 -21.52 -21.76 -7.29
CA PHE A 50 -22.15 -23.07 -7.25
C PHE A 50 -23.68 -23.01 -7.27
N ALA A 51 -24.29 -22.09 -6.51
CA ALA A 51 -25.75 -21.90 -6.51
C ALA A 51 -26.27 -21.46 -7.88
N LEU A 52 -25.52 -20.58 -8.57
CA LEU A 52 -25.89 -20.09 -9.89
C LEU A 52 -25.79 -21.20 -10.96
N GLN A 53 -24.73 -22.02 -10.92
CA GLN A 53 -24.57 -23.18 -11.82
C GLN A 53 -25.72 -24.18 -11.69
N ASN A 54 -26.20 -24.40 -10.46
CA ASN A 54 -27.36 -25.26 -10.19
C ASN A 54 -28.71 -24.57 -10.45
N LYS A 55 -28.73 -23.42 -11.12
CA LYS A 55 -29.92 -22.60 -11.42
C LYS A 55 -30.75 -22.21 -10.19
N ASN A 56 -30.16 -22.26 -8.99
CA ASN A 56 -30.82 -21.84 -7.75
C ASN A 56 -30.60 -20.34 -7.52
N LYS A 57 -31.40 -19.53 -8.21
CA LYS A 57 -31.30 -18.06 -8.17
C LYS A 57 -31.51 -17.48 -6.77
N ALA A 58 -32.44 -18.01 -5.99
CA ALA A 58 -32.72 -17.50 -4.64
C ALA A 58 -31.49 -17.60 -3.72
N ARG A 59 -30.80 -18.75 -3.73
CA ARG A 59 -29.59 -18.96 -2.94
C ARG A 59 -28.40 -18.14 -3.46
N ALA A 60 -28.27 -18.01 -4.78
CA ALA A 60 -27.24 -17.17 -5.38
C ALA A 60 -27.39 -15.69 -4.97
N THR A 61 -28.61 -15.14 -5.03
CA THR A 61 -28.89 -13.75 -4.61
C THR A 61 -28.58 -13.52 -3.13
N MET A 62 -28.93 -14.48 -2.25
CA MET A 62 -28.59 -14.38 -0.83
C MET A 62 -27.07 -14.35 -0.61
N CYS A 63 -26.32 -15.27 -1.23
CA CYS A 63 -24.86 -15.29 -1.13
C CYS A 63 -24.22 -14.02 -1.70
N ALA A 64 -24.74 -13.46 -2.80
CA ALA A 64 -24.25 -12.23 -3.39
C ALA A 64 -24.42 -11.03 -2.46
N ASN A 65 -25.58 -10.92 -1.79
CA ASN A 65 -25.81 -9.86 -0.81
C ASN A 65 -24.86 -9.96 0.39
N GLU A 66 -24.69 -11.16 0.96
CA GLU A 66 -23.73 -11.37 2.06
C GLU A 66 -22.29 -11.07 1.61
N LEU A 67 -21.92 -11.47 0.40
CA LEU A 67 -20.60 -11.20 -0.17
C LEU A 67 -20.33 -9.69 -0.29
N ALA A 68 -21.31 -8.92 -0.77
CA ALA A 68 -21.19 -7.47 -0.88
C ALA A 68 -20.96 -6.82 0.50
N GLU A 69 -21.67 -7.26 1.54
CA GLU A 69 -21.47 -6.77 2.90
C GLU A 69 -20.09 -7.17 3.46
N VAL A 70 -19.63 -8.39 3.21
CA VAL A 70 -18.27 -8.82 3.59
C VAL A 70 -17.20 -7.95 2.92
N ARG A 71 -17.33 -7.65 1.62
CA ARG A 71 -16.38 -6.79 0.90
C ARG A 71 -16.34 -5.38 1.47
N LYS A 72 -17.50 -4.79 1.80
CA LYS A 72 -17.57 -3.49 2.48
C LYS A 72 -16.79 -3.52 3.80
N LEU A 73 -16.99 -4.55 4.61
CA LEU A 73 -16.26 -4.70 5.89
C LEU A 73 -14.74 -4.83 5.68
N VAL A 74 -14.28 -5.56 4.66
CA VAL A 74 -12.85 -5.66 4.32
C VAL A 74 -12.27 -4.29 3.97
N ILE A 75 -12.99 -3.50 3.16
CA ILE A 75 -12.58 -2.14 2.79
C ILE A 75 -12.51 -1.24 4.03
N THR A 76 -13.56 -1.22 4.86
CA THR A 76 -13.59 -0.42 6.09
C THR A 76 -12.47 -0.81 7.05
N LEU A 77 -12.20 -2.11 7.25
CA LEU A 77 -11.07 -2.55 8.08
C LEU A 77 -9.74 -2.09 7.53
N SER A 78 -9.54 -2.16 6.21
CA SER A 78 -8.32 -1.68 5.56
C SER A 78 -8.12 -0.18 5.76
N GLN A 79 -9.19 0.62 5.65
CA GLN A 79 -9.14 2.05 5.92
C GLN A 79 -8.77 2.35 7.38
N ILE A 80 -9.34 1.60 8.34
CA ILE A 80 -9.00 1.75 9.77
C ILE A 80 -7.54 1.37 10.03
N GLN A 81 -7.03 0.32 9.39
CA GLN A 81 -5.62 -0.07 9.51
C GLN A 81 -4.69 1.04 9.05
N ILE A 82 -4.93 1.59 7.85
CA ILE A 82 -4.17 2.73 7.31
C ILE A 82 -4.25 3.93 8.27
N ALA A 83 -5.43 4.23 8.82
CA ALA A 83 -5.61 5.31 9.77
C ALA A 83 -4.79 5.10 11.06
N ILE A 84 -4.76 3.87 11.59
CA ILE A 84 -3.95 3.52 12.76
C ILE A 84 -2.45 3.63 12.45
N GLU A 85 -2.00 3.14 11.30
CA GLU A 85 -0.60 3.27 10.88
C GLU A 85 -0.18 4.73 10.76
N ARG A 86 -1.02 5.58 10.17
CA ARG A 86 -0.79 7.04 10.11
C ARG A 86 -0.62 7.65 11.51
N ILE A 87 -1.47 7.26 12.47
CA ILE A 87 -1.38 7.75 13.86
C ILE A 87 -0.09 7.25 14.51
N ILE A 88 0.28 5.97 14.32
CA ILE A 88 1.54 5.41 14.83
C ILE A 88 2.73 6.21 14.32
N LEU A 89 2.81 6.46 13.01
CA LEU A 89 3.89 7.24 12.40
C LEU A 89 3.99 8.65 12.99
N ARG A 90 2.85 9.35 13.13
CA ARG A 90 2.82 10.67 13.76
C ARG A 90 3.32 10.63 15.20
N LEU A 91 2.93 9.62 15.98
CA LEU A 91 3.41 9.43 17.35
C LEU A 91 4.91 9.13 17.41
N GLU A 92 5.44 8.35 16.47
CA GLU A 92 6.88 8.08 16.33
C GLU A 92 7.66 9.37 16.03
N THR A 93 7.16 10.23 15.13
CA THR A 93 7.74 11.57 14.90
C THR A 93 7.72 12.44 16.16
N VAL A 94 6.61 12.48 16.92
CA VAL A 94 6.54 13.27 18.16
C VAL A 94 7.53 12.75 19.20
N LYS A 95 7.74 11.43 19.28
CA LYS A 95 8.77 10.85 20.16
C LYS A 95 10.17 11.30 19.78
N GLU A 96 10.51 11.29 18.49
CA GLU A 96 11.81 11.73 18.00
C GLU A 96 12.05 13.21 18.29
N LEU A 97 11.05 14.07 18.00
CA LEU A 97 11.10 15.49 18.34
C LEU A 97 11.25 15.74 19.85
N SER A 98 10.58 14.95 20.69
CA SER A 98 10.73 15.03 22.14
C SER A 98 12.16 14.72 22.60
N THR A 99 12.86 13.82 21.90
CA THR A 99 14.26 13.49 22.21
C THR A 99 15.17 14.65 21.83
N ILE A 100 15.00 15.19 20.62
CA ILE A 100 15.76 16.37 20.14
C ILE A 100 15.56 17.57 21.07
N MET A 101 14.36 17.75 21.62
CA MET A 101 14.07 18.86 22.54
C MET A 101 14.83 18.74 23.87
N ILE A 102 15.13 17.52 24.33
CA ILE A 102 15.97 17.29 25.51
C ILE A 102 17.40 17.77 25.23
N ASP A 103 17.91 17.53 24.03
CA ASP A 103 19.27 17.92 23.62
C ASP A 103 19.40 19.42 23.30
N LEU A 104 18.34 20.03 22.76
CA LEU A 104 18.31 21.45 22.41
C LEU A 104 18.23 22.37 23.64
N LYS A 105 17.56 21.93 24.72
CA LYS A 105 17.35 22.75 25.92
C LYS A 105 18.65 23.21 26.60
N PRO A 106 19.69 22.37 26.79
CA PRO A 106 21.01 22.80 27.27
C PRO A 106 21.71 23.82 26.37
N ALA A 107 21.59 23.69 25.05
CA ALA A 107 22.19 24.63 24.09
C ALA A 107 21.55 26.02 24.21
N LEU A 108 20.22 26.10 24.29
CA LEU A 108 19.50 27.36 24.53
C LEU A 108 19.83 27.98 25.90
N SER A 109 19.98 27.15 26.94
CA SER A 109 20.44 27.64 28.24
C SER A 109 21.86 28.22 28.18
N THR A 110 22.74 27.62 27.39
CA THR A 110 24.11 28.11 27.19
C THR A 110 24.12 29.43 26.41
N LEU A 111 23.34 29.52 25.34
CA LEU A 111 23.15 30.76 24.58
C LEU A 111 22.68 31.90 25.51
N LYS A 112 21.67 31.66 26.35
CA LYS A 112 21.18 32.65 27.31
C LYS A 112 22.24 33.11 28.31
N LYS A 113 23.12 32.21 28.77
CA LYS A 113 24.25 32.55 29.65
C LYS A 113 25.25 33.47 28.93
N ILE A 114 25.60 33.17 27.69
CA ILE A 114 26.49 34.01 26.87
C ILE A 114 25.88 35.40 26.67
N THR A 115 24.60 35.48 26.31
CA THR A 115 23.86 36.74 26.18
C THR A 115 23.94 37.57 27.46
N THR A 116 23.74 36.94 28.61
CA THR A 116 23.79 37.62 29.93
C THR A 116 25.19 38.13 30.25
N ASN A 117 26.24 37.42 29.85
CA ASN A 117 27.63 37.81 30.13
C ASN A 117 28.09 39.01 29.28
N ILE A 118 27.61 39.11 28.04
CA ILE A 118 28.07 40.15 27.10
C ILE A 118 27.20 41.41 27.11
N VAL A 119 26.02 41.39 27.76
CA VAL A 119 25.06 42.52 27.77
C VAL A 119 25.67 43.85 28.23
N ASN A 120 26.63 43.82 29.16
CA ASN A 120 27.30 45.01 29.69
C ASN A 120 28.48 45.49 28.82
N VAL A 121 28.97 44.65 27.90
CA VAL A 121 30.15 44.91 27.06
C VAL A 121 29.72 45.27 25.64
N MET A 122 28.76 44.53 25.08
CA MET A 122 28.27 44.70 23.71
C MET A 122 26.75 44.46 23.65
N PRO A 123 25.94 45.48 23.98
CA PRO A 123 24.50 45.34 24.11
C PRO A 123 23.80 45.01 22.79
N ASP A 124 24.30 45.53 21.67
CA ASP A 124 23.73 45.26 20.34
C ASP A 124 23.79 43.76 19.99
N ILE A 125 24.92 43.11 20.24
CA ILE A 125 25.05 41.65 20.04
C ILE A 125 24.19 40.88 21.04
N ALA A 126 24.11 41.32 22.30
CA ALA A 126 23.27 40.66 23.29
C ALA A 126 21.78 40.67 22.88
N SER A 127 21.30 41.80 22.33
CA SER A 127 19.94 41.92 21.81
C SER A 127 19.67 40.91 20.68
N GLU A 128 20.56 40.80 19.70
CA GLU A 128 20.41 39.84 18.61
C GLU A 128 20.44 38.38 19.08
N LEU A 129 21.31 38.03 20.04
CA LEU A 129 21.34 36.68 20.60
C LEU A 129 20.08 36.35 21.42
N ASP A 130 19.50 37.32 22.11
CA ASP A 130 18.23 37.14 22.82
C ASP A 130 17.06 36.95 21.85
N ASN A 131 17.02 37.73 20.76
CA ASN A 131 16.06 37.58 19.68
C ASN A 131 16.11 36.16 19.10
N VAL A 132 17.31 35.64 18.80
CA VAL A 132 17.48 34.25 18.31
C VAL A 132 16.96 33.23 19.33
N ASN A 133 17.30 33.38 20.61
CA ASN A 133 16.80 32.49 21.66
C ASN A 133 15.27 32.52 21.76
N ASN A 134 14.66 33.70 21.69
CA ASN A 134 13.22 33.89 21.80
C ASN A 134 12.48 33.30 20.59
N SER A 135 12.96 33.54 19.36
CA SER A 135 12.37 32.97 18.14
C SER A 135 12.40 31.44 18.13
N ILE A 136 13.48 30.83 18.61
CA ILE A 136 13.56 29.36 18.71
C ILE A 136 12.57 28.85 19.77
N GLN A 137 12.47 29.51 20.94
CA GLN A 137 11.53 29.11 21.99
C GLN A 137 10.07 29.26 21.57
N GLU A 138 9.73 30.32 20.83
CA GLU A 138 8.40 30.51 20.25
C GLU A 138 8.05 29.39 19.28
N THR A 139 8.96 29.09 18.34
CA THR A 139 8.79 28.00 17.38
C THR A 139 8.56 26.64 18.07
N LEU A 140 9.31 26.36 19.14
CA LEU A 140 9.13 25.15 19.95
C LEU A 140 7.78 25.11 20.68
N ASN A 141 7.25 26.27 21.06
CA ASN A 141 5.93 26.36 21.71
C ASN A 141 4.79 26.15 20.71
N VAL A 142 4.88 26.71 19.50
CA VAL A 142 3.89 26.52 18.42
C VAL A 142 3.86 25.06 17.95
N THR A 143 5.01 24.38 17.97
CA THR A 143 5.12 22.97 17.60
C THR A 143 4.44 22.03 18.61
N LYS A 144 3.98 22.53 19.77
CA LYS A 144 3.16 21.74 20.70
C LYS A 144 1.77 21.53 20.09
N LEU A 145 1.46 20.26 19.81
CA LEU A 145 0.22 19.70 19.26
C LEU A 145 -1.02 20.62 19.35
N SER A 146 -1.31 21.35 18.26
CA SER A 146 -2.62 21.98 18.06
C SER A 146 -3.62 20.92 17.57
N SER A 147 -4.71 20.75 18.31
CA SER A 147 -5.78 19.77 18.07
C SER A 147 -6.75 20.27 17.00
N GLU A 148 -6.63 19.81 15.76
CA GLU A 148 -7.74 19.88 14.81
C GLU A 148 -7.92 18.55 14.05
N PRO A 149 -9.09 17.89 14.14
CA PRO A 149 -9.34 16.60 13.51
C PRO A 149 -9.94 16.75 12.09
N PRO A 150 -9.59 15.88 11.12
CA PRO A 150 -10.24 15.84 9.81
C PRO A 150 -11.49 14.95 9.83
N THR A 151 -12.60 15.47 9.30
CA THR A 151 -13.90 14.79 9.20
C THR A 151 -14.01 14.03 7.87
N ILE A 152 -14.47 12.78 7.89
CA ILE A 152 -14.82 12.01 6.67
C ILE A 152 -16.27 11.54 6.80
N LEU A 153 -17.10 11.84 5.79
CA LEU A 153 -18.52 11.47 5.67
C LEU A 153 -18.68 10.39 4.57
N THR A 154 -19.52 9.38 4.80
CA THR A 154 -19.89 8.37 3.77
C THR A 154 -21.40 8.15 3.70
N ASN A 155 -21.93 8.13 2.48
CA ASN A 155 -23.36 8.05 2.12
C ASN A 155 -23.80 6.59 1.83
N PRO A 156 -25.05 6.15 2.13
CA PRO A 156 -25.44 4.73 2.14
C PRO A 156 -26.03 4.17 0.83
N LYS A 157 -25.81 4.80 -0.33
CA LYS A 157 -26.06 4.19 -1.66
C LYS A 157 -24.78 4.31 -2.49
N THR A 158 -23.98 3.26 -2.41
CA THR A 158 -22.62 3.19 -2.97
C THR A 158 -22.70 2.66 -4.41
N PRO A 159 -22.40 3.47 -5.44
CA PRO A 159 -22.31 3.00 -6.85
C PRO A 159 -21.44 1.74 -7.02
N GLU A 160 -20.49 1.54 -6.12
CA GLU A 160 -19.58 0.40 -6.03
C GLU A 160 -20.31 -0.95 -5.93
N GLY A 161 -21.47 -1.00 -5.27
CA GLY A 161 -22.26 -2.24 -5.17
C GLY A 161 -22.87 -2.69 -6.49
N GLN A 162 -23.20 -1.74 -7.37
CA GLN A 162 -23.72 -2.03 -8.71
C GLN A 162 -22.61 -2.43 -9.68
N GLU A 163 -21.39 -1.92 -9.47
CA GLU A 163 -20.23 -2.23 -10.29
C GLU A 163 -19.74 -3.67 -10.09
N ILE A 164 -19.74 -4.15 -8.85
CA ILE A 164 -19.42 -5.56 -8.55
C ILE A 164 -20.39 -6.52 -9.24
N LEU A 165 -21.68 -6.17 -9.32
CA LEU A 165 -22.67 -7.01 -10.01
C LEU A 165 -22.38 -7.11 -11.51
N LYS A 166 -21.87 -6.04 -12.14
CA LYS A 166 -21.46 -6.07 -13.55
C LYS A 166 -20.23 -6.94 -13.74
N GLU A 167 -19.21 -6.77 -12.90
CA GLU A 167 -17.96 -7.53 -12.96
C GLU A 167 -18.20 -9.04 -12.87
N VAL A 168 -19.05 -9.45 -11.93
CA VAL A 168 -19.42 -10.87 -11.76
C VAL A 168 -20.16 -11.40 -12.99
N ASN A 169 -21.01 -10.59 -13.61
CA ASN A 169 -21.75 -11.00 -14.80
C ASN A 169 -20.82 -11.15 -16.01
N THR A 170 -19.88 -10.22 -16.21
CA THR A 170 -18.85 -10.30 -17.26
C THR A 170 -17.94 -11.51 -17.08
N TYR A 171 -17.52 -11.80 -15.84
CA TYR A 171 -16.74 -13.01 -15.55
C TYR A 171 -17.50 -14.30 -15.90
N LEU A 172 -18.80 -14.32 -15.65
CA LEU A 172 -19.65 -15.46 -15.99
C LEU A 172 -19.86 -15.59 -17.51
N GLU A 173 -20.09 -14.48 -18.21
CA GLU A 173 -20.20 -14.46 -19.67
C GLU A 173 -18.92 -14.99 -20.33
N GLN A 174 -17.76 -14.52 -19.87
CA GLN A 174 -16.47 -14.99 -20.36
C GLN A 174 -16.28 -16.49 -20.09
N LYS A 175 -16.60 -16.95 -18.88
CA LYS A 175 -16.47 -18.37 -18.50
C LYS A 175 -17.44 -19.28 -19.24
N VAL A 176 -18.63 -18.78 -19.59
CA VAL A 176 -19.59 -19.50 -20.45
C VAL A 176 -19.06 -19.56 -21.87
N ASN A 177 -18.54 -18.45 -22.40
CA ASN A 177 -17.98 -18.39 -23.75
C ASN A 177 -16.76 -19.31 -23.92
N GLU A 178 -15.93 -19.43 -22.89
CA GLU A 178 -14.80 -20.38 -22.84
C GLU A 178 -15.23 -21.86 -22.76
N GLN A 179 -16.49 -22.15 -22.38
CA GLN A 179 -17.04 -23.50 -22.23
C GLN A 179 -17.98 -23.91 -23.38
N LEU A 180 -18.26 -23.03 -24.33
CA LEU A 180 -19.06 -23.37 -25.50
C LEU A 180 -18.19 -24.10 -26.54
N PRO A 181 -18.55 -25.32 -26.99
CA PRO A 181 -17.87 -25.97 -28.10
C PRO A 181 -18.11 -25.21 -29.40
N GLU A 182 -17.10 -25.19 -30.29
CA GLU A 182 -17.23 -24.50 -31.58
C GLU A 182 -18.45 -25.02 -32.35
N PRO A 183 -19.30 -24.13 -32.90
CA PRO A 183 -20.48 -24.54 -33.64
C PRO A 183 -20.04 -25.38 -34.85
N PRO A 184 -20.73 -26.50 -35.15
CA PRO A 184 -20.37 -27.33 -36.29
C PRO A 184 -20.46 -26.48 -37.57
N MET A 185 -19.32 -26.37 -38.27
CA MET A 185 -19.29 -25.78 -39.62
C MET A 185 -20.29 -26.53 -40.50
N PRO A 186 -21.25 -25.85 -41.14
CA PRO A 186 -22.09 -26.48 -42.14
C PRO A 186 -21.22 -26.91 -43.33
N GLU A 187 -21.16 -28.21 -43.56
CA GLU A 187 -20.73 -28.77 -44.84
C GLU A 187 -21.57 -28.15 -45.96
N THR A 188 -20.89 -27.71 -47.00
CA THR A 188 -21.50 -27.18 -48.22
C THR A 188 -22.14 -28.31 -49.01
N PRO A 189 -23.36 -28.13 -49.53
CA PRO A 189 -23.65 -28.64 -50.88
C PRO A 189 -24.17 -27.58 -51.84
N GLN A 190 -23.79 -27.75 -53.11
CA GLN A 190 -24.08 -26.90 -54.26
C GLN A 190 -25.52 -27.03 -54.81
N GLN A 191 -25.99 -25.90 -55.38
CA GLN A 191 -26.89 -25.69 -56.54
C GLN A 191 -28.37 -26.13 -56.52
N THR A 192 -29.28 -25.14 -56.66
CA THR A 192 -30.14 -24.95 -57.87
C THR A 192 -30.80 -23.54 -57.88
N ALA A 193 -31.27 -23.10 -59.05
CA ALA A 193 -31.41 -21.71 -59.53
C ALA A 193 -32.75 -20.94 -59.22
N GLN A 194 -32.60 -19.61 -58.99
CA GLN A 194 -33.38 -18.37 -59.35
C GLN A 194 -34.94 -18.30 -59.37
N PRO A 195 -35.60 -17.10 -59.45
CA PRO A 195 -35.25 -15.66 -59.20
C PRO A 195 -36.30 -14.93 -58.27
N GLU A 196 -36.16 -13.70 -57.75
CA GLU A 196 -36.41 -12.38 -58.40
C GLU A 196 -36.10 -11.16 -57.47
N GLU A 197 -35.54 -10.11 -58.10
CA GLU A 197 -35.66 -8.65 -57.92
C GLU A 197 -35.72 -7.96 -56.53
N LYS A 198 -34.78 -7.04 -56.24
CA LYS A 198 -34.80 -5.63 -56.70
C LYS A 198 -33.47 -4.90 -56.41
N LEU A 199 -32.87 -4.38 -57.48
CA LEU A 199 -31.76 -3.40 -57.53
C LEU A 199 -32.27 -2.02 -57.01
N ARG A 200 -31.54 -0.99 -56.56
CA ARG A 200 -30.21 -0.37 -56.74
C ARG A 200 -29.97 0.44 -55.41
N GLU A 201 -28.83 0.99 -55.03
CA GLU A 201 -27.97 1.88 -55.81
C GLU A 201 -26.68 2.21 -55.04
N MET A 202 -25.63 2.39 -55.82
CA MET A 202 -24.26 2.75 -55.48
C MET A 202 -24.15 4.30 -55.45
N VAL A 203 -23.16 4.89 -54.77
CA VAL A 203 -22.27 6.00 -55.26
C VAL A 203 -21.52 6.71 -54.10
N ALA A 204 -20.19 6.55 -54.17
CA ALA A 204 -19.07 7.50 -54.03
C ALA A 204 -18.84 8.44 -52.80
N LEU A 205 -17.66 8.22 -52.16
CA LEU A 205 -16.51 9.15 -52.00
C LEU A 205 -16.59 10.50 -52.75
N VAL A 206 -16.03 11.67 -52.35
CA VAL A 206 -15.22 12.16 -51.23
C VAL A 206 -15.04 13.70 -51.43
N VAL A 207 -14.73 14.43 -50.35
CA VAL A 207 -14.00 15.73 -50.27
C VAL A 207 -14.63 17.05 -50.76
N GLY A 208 -14.60 18.03 -49.86
CA GLY A 208 -14.59 19.47 -50.16
C GLY A 208 -14.89 20.34 -48.93
N GLY A 209 -13.87 20.77 -48.18
CA GLY A 209 -13.96 21.95 -47.28
C GLY A 209 -13.94 23.26 -48.08
N PRO A 210 -13.86 24.47 -47.46
CA PRO A 210 -13.30 24.74 -46.13
C PRO A 210 -14.02 25.86 -45.29
N GLU A 211 -13.37 26.21 -44.16
CA GLU A 211 -13.43 27.48 -43.39
C GLU A 211 -14.68 27.73 -42.51
N SER A 212 -14.61 28.09 -41.21
CA SER A 212 -13.53 28.67 -40.40
C SER A 212 -13.89 28.69 -38.89
N GLN A 213 -12.83 28.65 -38.06
CA GLN A 213 -12.67 29.22 -36.69
C GLN A 213 -13.47 28.58 -35.53
N GLU A 214 -12.96 28.38 -34.31
CA GLU A 214 -11.69 28.58 -33.59
C GLU A 214 -11.99 27.88 -32.23
N SER A 215 -11.19 27.00 -31.63
CA SER A 215 -10.02 27.34 -30.84
C SER A 215 -9.56 26.10 -30.02
N ASN A 216 -8.28 25.71 -30.20
CA ASN A 216 -7.25 25.51 -29.17
C ASN A 216 -7.62 24.71 -27.88
N LEU A 217 -6.91 23.66 -27.43
CA LEU A 217 -5.49 23.33 -27.51
C LEU A 217 -5.21 21.80 -27.50
N ASP A 218 -4.31 21.41 -28.40
CA ASP A 218 -3.27 20.36 -28.35
C ASP A 218 -2.48 20.31 -27.03
N GLU A 219 -1.67 19.31 -26.67
CA GLU A 219 -1.46 17.91 -27.05
C GLU A 219 -0.33 17.39 -26.10
N THR A 220 -0.24 16.08 -25.94
CA THR A 220 0.98 15.25 -25.75
C THR A 220 2.14 15.68 -24.82
N SER A 221 2.27 14.90 -23.75
CA SER A 221 3.36 13.93 -23.56
C SER A 221 4.77 14.27 -24.06
N GLU A 222 5.62 14.81 -23.19
CA GLU A 222 7.05 14.48 -23.19
C GLU A 222 7.63 14.40 -21.78
N SER A 223 8.48 13.38 -21.60
CA SER A 223 9.68 13.34 -20.75
C SER A 223 9.69 12.31 -19.62
N ILE A 224 9.99 11.08 -20.05
CA ILE A 224 10.82 10.13 -19.31
C ILE A 224 12.22 10.74 -19.19
N ARG A 225 12.67 11.05 -17.97
CA ARG A 225 14.08 11.02 -17.49
C ARG A 225 14.19 11.63 -16.10
N ALA A 226 14.46 10.80 -15.08
CA ALA A 226 15.39 11.09 -13.99
C ALA A 226 15.36 9.96 -12.94
N ALA A 227 16.04 8.86 -13.23
CA ALA A 227 16.58 8.00 -12.18
C ALA A 227 17.97 8.57 -11.82
N LYS A 228 18.10 9.17 -10.64
CA LYS A 228 19.38 9.23 -9.92
C LYS A 228 19.22 9.61 -8.44
N ASP A 229 19.90 8.81 -7.63
CA ASP A 229 20.44 9.13 -6.30
C ASP A 229 19.51 9.05 -5.08
N PHE A 230 19.24 7.83 -4.61
CA PHE A 230 19.04 7.58 -3.17
C PHE A 230 20.20 6.74 -2.63
N LYS A 231 21.11 7.42 -1.93
CA LYS A 231 22.30 6.85 -1.29
C LYS A 231 21.90 6.35 0.09
N VAL A 232 21.77 5.03 0.25
CA VAL A 232 21.53 4.40 1.54
C VAL A 232 22.85 4.15 2.25
N GLN A 233 22.93 4.72 3.43
CA GLN A 233 24.03 4.65 4.40
C GLN A 233 24.14 3.23 4.96
N SER A 234 25.32 2.62 4.82
CA SER A 234 25.65 1.28 5.30
C SER A 234 25.81 1.27 6.82
N VAL A 235 25.07 0.38 7.50
CA VAL A 235 25.36 -0.01 8.88
C VAL A 235 26.24 -1.27 8.83
N PRO A 236 27.35 -1.36 9.61
CA PRO A 236 28.21 -2.54 9.59
C PRO A 236 27.47 -3.74 10.22
N PHE A 237 27.40 -4.87 9.51
CA PHE A 237 26.92 -6.13 10.06
C PHE A 237 28.03 -7.16 10.01
N GLU A 238 28.30 -7.75 11.17
CA GLU A 238 29.44 -8.62 11.48
C GLU A 238 29.45 -9.92 10.65
N GLU A 239 30.64 -10.36 10.24
CA GLU A 239 30.91 -11.49 9.33
C GLU A 239 30.64 -12.90 9.92
N THR A 240 29.84 -13.04 10.98
CA THR A 240 29.70 -14.31 11.71
C THR A 240 28.52 -15.17 11.26
N ASP A 241 27.57 -14.66 10.48
CA ASP A 241 26.35 -15.40 10.11
C ASP A 241 26.36 -16.09 8.74
N SER A 242 27.42 -15.93 7.92
CA SER A 242 27.45 -16.42 6.53
C SER A 242 27.24 -17.93 6.40
N LYS A 243 27.84 -18.73 7.29
CA LYS A 243 27.70 -20.20 7.27
C LYS A 243 26.29 -20.68 7.63
N HIS A 244 25.65 -20.04 8.59
CA HIS A 244 24.31 -20.43 9.06
C HIS A 244 23.22 -20.12 8.02
N PHE A 245 23.42 -19.08 7.22
CA PHE A 245 22.54 -18.79 6.09
C PHE A 245 22.77 -19.73 4.90
N GLU A 246 24.01 -20.14 4.65
CA GLU A 246 24.34 -21.14 3.63
C GLU A 246 23.63 -22.48 3.88
N ASP A 247 23.68 -22.99 5.11
CA ASP A 247 23.04 -24.26 5.47
C ASP A 247 21.51 -24.20 5.33
N LYS A 248 20.89 -23.07 5.71
CA LYS A 248 19.43 -22.86 5.58
C LYS A 248 18.96 -22.76 4.13
N VAL A 249 19.74 -22.09 3.28
CA VAL A 249 19.45 -22.02 1.84
C VAL A 249 19.60 -23.41 1.25
N PHE A 250 20.65 -24.16 1.58
CA PHE A 250 20.86 -25.51 1.09
C PHE A 250 19.74 -26.48 1.53
N GLU A 251 19.28 -26.40 2.77
CA GLU A 251 18.16 -27.20 3.28
C GLU A 251 16.85 -26.89 2.53
N TYR A 252 16.59 -25.61 2.24
CA TYR A 252 15.43 -25.17 1.48
C TYR A 252 15.43 -25.72 0.04
N ILE A 253 16.60 -25.80 -0.59
CA ILE A 253 16.77 -26.37 -1.94
C ILE A 253 16.45 -27.86 -1.95
N LYS A 254 16.91 -28.58 -0.91
CA LYS A 254 16.64 -30.01 -0.73
C LYS A 254 15.15 -30.29 -0.51
N GLU A 255 14.48 -29.44 0.27
CA GLU A 255 13.03 -29.53 0.55
C GLU A 255 12.20 -29.39 -0.75
N ARG A 256 12.62 -28.53 -1.68
CA ARG A 256 11.90 -28.24 -2.94
C ARG A 256 12.39 -29.00 -4.17
N LYS A 257 13.22 -30.03 -3.99
CA LYS A 257 13.73 -30.88 -5.09
C LYS A 257 14.39 -30.08 -6.23
N GLY A 258 15.07 -28.98 -5.93
CA GLY A 258 15.84 -28.21 -6.91
C GLY A 258 15.13 -27.02 -7.59
N LEU A 259 13.85 -26.77 -7.32
CA LEU A 259 13.15 -25.57 -7.83
C LEU A 259 13.27 -24.41 -6.84
N ILE A 260 13.96 -23.33 -7.25
CA ILE A 260 14.26 -22.18 -6.38
C ILE A 260 13.74 -20.90 -7.03
N HIS A 261 12.78 -20.25 -6.36
CA HIS A 261 12.48 -18.84 -6.60
C HIS A 261 13.21 -17.99 -5.55
N VAL A 262 14.12 -17.12 -6.00
CA VAL A 262 14.96 -16.26 -5.16
C VAL A 262 14.10 -15.41 -4.22
N THR A 263 12.99 -14.86 -4.73
CA THR A 263 12.05 -14.03 -3.96
C THR A 263 11.34 -14.83 -2.86
N ASP A 264 10.90 -16.05 -3.15
CA ASP A 264 10.21 -16.91 -2.17
C ASP A 264 11.18 -17.40 -1.08
N CYS A 265 12.41 -17.70 -1.47
CA CYS A 265 13.48 -18.08 -0.56
C CYS A 265 13.83 -16.92 0.39
N ALA A 266 13.96 -15.71 -0.15
CA ALA A 266 14.22 -14.49 0.61
C ALA A 266 13.12 -14.22 1.65
N LEU A 267 11.86 -14.38 1.27
CA LEU A 267 10.71 -14.19 2.16
C LEU A 267 10.62 -15.25 3.27
N LYS A 268 10.84 -16.53 2.95
CA LYS A 268 10.74 -17.62 3.95
C LYS A 268 11.91 -17.59 4.94
N LEU A 269 13.13 -17.30 4.46
CA LEU A 269 14.33 -17.29 5.30
C LEU A 269 14.62 -15.93 5.95
N LYS A 270 13.87 -14.87 5.59
CA LYS A 270 14.08 -13.47 6.04
C LYS A 270 15.48 -12.94 5.71
N ILE A 271 15.98 -13.29 4.53
CA ILE A 271 17.29 -12.87 4.01
C ILE A 271 17.04 -11.99 2.78
N PRO A 272 17.75 -10.87 2.57
CA PRO A 272 17.58 -10.06 1.38
C PRO A 272 17.92 -10.85 0.10
N PRO A 273 17.20 -10.62 -1.02
CA PRO A 273 17.34 -11.42 -2.24
C PRO A 273 18.76 -11.40 -2.82
N LYS A 274 19.44 -10.25 -2.76
CA LYS A 274 20.86 -10.12 -3.19
C LYS A 274 21.81 -11.03 -2.41
N GLN A 275 21.52 -11.28 -1.13
CA GLN A 275 22.33 -12.17 -0.30
C GLN A 275 22.02 -13.64 -0.58
N VAL A 276 20.77 -13.96 -0.93
CA VAL A 276 20.40 -15.31 -1.40
C VAL A 276 21.11 -15.63 -2.72
N GLU A 277 21.17 -14.68 -3.66
CA GLU A 277 21.92 -14.84 -4.93
C GLU A 277 23.41 -15.10 -4.67
N LYS A 278 24.05 -14.30 -3.81
CA LYS A 278 25.45 -14.50 -3.42
C LYS A 278 25.70 -15.89 -2.80
N ILE A 279 24.80 -16.36 -1.93
CA ILE A 279 24.91 -17.68 -1.30
C ILE A 279 24.71 -18.81 -2.34
N LEU A 280 23.83 -18.62 -3.32
CA LEU A 280 23.66 -19.58 -4.42
C LEU A 280 24.92 -19.68 -5.30
N GLU A 281 25.56 -18.55 -5.61
CA GLU A 281 26.85 -18.54 -6.31
C GLU A 281 27.93 -19.25 -5.50
N GLU A 282 28.01 -19.01 -4.19
CA GLU A 282 28.96 -19.70 -3.30
C GLU A 282 28.70 -21.22 -3.23
N LEU A 283 27.44 -21.64 -3.15
CA LEU A 283 27.05 -23.06 -3.16
C LEU A 283 27.35 -23.74 -4.50
N TYR A 284 27.23 -23.00 -5.60
CA TYR A 284 27.60 -23.46 -6.94
C TYR A 284 29.11 -23.64 -7.07
N VAL A 285 29.91 -22.65 -6.66
CA VAL A 285 31.38 -22.73 -6.67
C VAL A 285 31.88 -23.86 -5.77
N LYS A 286 31.20 -24.12 -4.65
CA LYS A 286 31.49 -25.24 -3.74
C LYS A 286 31.02 -26.61 -4.28
N GLY A 287 30.37 -26.65 -5.44
CA GLY A 287 29.89 -27.89 -6.09
C GLY A 287 28.75 -28.59 -5.34
N ARG A 288 28.07 -27.89 -4.43
CA ARG A 288 26.97 -28.46 -3.62
C ARG A 288 25.64 -28.42 -4.36
N ILE A 289 25.49 -27.54 -5.34
CA ILE A 289 24.33 -27.44 -6.22
C ILE A 289 24.80 -27.40 -7.67
N VAL A 290 23.99 -27.94 -8.58
CA VAL A 290 24.22 -27.91 -10.02
C VAL A 290 23.06 -27.14 -10.65
N PRO A 291 23.31 -26.15 -11.55
CA PRO A 291 22.25 -25.47 -12.25
C PRO A 291 21.49 -26.48 -13.10
N GLY A 292 20.17 -26.58 -12.89
CA GLY A 292 19.30 -27.38 -13.73
C GLY A 292 19.20 -26.76 -15.12
N THR A 293 19.47 -27.54 -16.15
CA THR A 293 19.10 -27.25 -17.54
C THR A 293 17.60 -27.34 -17.73
#